data_AF-A0A4U2YWV0-F1
#
_entry.id   AF-A0A4U2YWV0-F1
#
_cell.length_a   1.000
_cell.length_b   1.000
_cell.length_c   1.000
_cell.angle_alpha   90.00
_cell.angle_beta   90.00
_cell.angle_gamma   90.00
#
_symmetry.space_group_name_H-M   'P 1'
#
loop_
_entity.id
_entity.type
_entity.pdbx_description
1 polymer ?
#
loop_
_entity_poly.entity_id
_entity_poly.type
_entity_poly.pdbx_seq_one_letter_code
_entity_poly.pdbx_strand_id
1 'polypeptide(L)'
;MNNTLTIIGLGAGDFNQLQMGVYKKLMAAEKLFVRTVDHPVLDELANEGLQFESFDAIYEKHHTFQPVYEEIAQRLIEATKIGDVMYAVPGHPLVAEQTVQLLIQAADEGKVKVVIEGGQSFLDPIFGALKIDPIEGFQLLDGTSFSMHDINMRQHILIAQVYDTFSASEVKLTLMEKYDDEYPVTVVTAAGSSQEKLVTVPLYELDQSVEVNNLTTVYVPPVTSQEEALRDWTTFRQIIATLRGPNGCPWDRKQTHESLKKYLLEEAHEYLAAVDAEDDFAMIEELGDVLLQVFLHAQIGEDQGYFTLEDVLASVSEKMIRRHPHVFGDVSVEDAEGVVANWEAIKAEEKGISDKPLLEEEYRPSSALQTAYNYQKKAAKVGFDWPDVEGAWDKFAEEWQEFRQEVAKGSNGTRLDEFGDVLFTLVNLARFYKLSPEEAMLHANEKFARRFGYVEAKVKASGQPFSNYTLEQLDAFWDEAKQLEKE
;
A
#
# COMPACT_ATOMS: atom_id res chain seq x y z
N MET A 1 -6.97 -25.61 -45.58
CA MET A 1 -5.77 -25.20 -44.81
C MET A 1 -6.15 -23.89 -44.17
N ASN A 2 -5.98 -23.72 -42.85
CA ASN A 2 -6.21 -22.40 -42.25
C ASN A 2 -5.07 -21.49 -42.72
N ASN A 3 -5.41 -20.45 -43.47
CA ASN A 3 -4.46 -19.43 -43.88
C ASN A 3 -3.92 -18.72 -42.62
N THR A 4 -2.74 -18.14 -42.76
CA THR A 4 -1.98 -17.56 -41.66
C THR A 4 -2.10 -16.03 -41.69
N LEU A 5 -2.34 -15.43 -40.51
CA LEU A 5 -2.18 -14.00 -40.27
C LEU A 5 -0.79 -13.75 -39.71
N THR A 6 0.09 -13.15 -40.50
CA THR A 6 1.42 -12.75 -40.06
C THR A 6 1.38 -11.31 -39.59
N ILE A 7 1.67 -11.07 -38.31
CA ILE A 7 1.77 -9.73 -37.74
C ILE A 7 3.25 -9.35 -37.71
N ILE A 8 3.60 -8.22 -38.33
CA ILE A 8 4.99 -7.80 -38.48
C ILE A 8 5.24 -6.40 -37.92
N GLY A 9 6.30 -6.26 -37.12
CA GLY A 9 6.68 -4.96 -36.56
C GLY A 9 7.57 -4.17 -37.51
N LEU A 10 7.25 -2.90 -37.73
CA LEU A 10 8.03 -1.98 -38.56
C LEU A 10 9.22 -1.35 -37.81
N GLY A 11 9.27 -1.48 -36.48
CA GLY A 11 10.24 -0.76 -35.65
C GLY A 11 9.79 0.67 -35.32
N ALA A 12 10.54 1.37 -34.46
CA ALA A 12 10.18 2.70 -33.96
C ALA A 12 10.85 3.88 -34.71
N GLY A 13 11.69 3.59 -35.70
CA GLY A 13 12.50 4.61 -36.37
C GLY A 13 12.42 4.57 -37.88
N ASP A 14 13.46 5.12 -38.52
CA ASP A 14 13.48 5.33 -39.97
C ASP A 14 13.80 4.06 -40.77
N PHE A 15 13.73 4.18 -42.10
CA PHE A 15 13.94 3.06 -43.02
C PHE A 15 15.29 2.36 -42.85
N ASN A 16 16.35 3.05 -42.43
CA ASN A 16 17.67 2.44 -42.23
C ASN A 16 17.70 1.50 -41.02
N GLN A 17 16.76 1.65 -40.09
CA GLN A 17 16.61 0.80 -38.92
C GLN A 17 15.71 -0.42 -39.19
N LEU A 18 15.03 -0.45 -40.35
CA LEU A 18 14.21 -1.58 -40.73
C LEU A 18 15.10 -2.81 -40.91
N GLN A 19 14.83 -3.85 -40.10
CA GLN A 19 15.57 -5.09 -40.19
C GLN A 19 15.42 -5.71 -41.57
N MET A 20 16.54 -6.14 -42.16
CA MET A 20 16.55 -6.66 -43.53
C MET A 20 15.72 -7.94 -43.71
N GLY A 21 15.50 -8.70 -42.63
CA GLY A 21 14.55 -9.82 -42.64
C GLY A 21 13.09 -9.36 -42.76
N VAL A 22 12.73 -8.27 -42.08
CA VAL A 22 11.38 -7.66 -42.12
C VAL A 22 11.13 -7.05 -43.50
N TYR A 23 12.07 -6.25 -44.00
CA TYR A 23 12.00 -5.67 -45.35
C TYR A 23 11.67 -6.72 -46.42
N LYS A 24 12.42 -7.82 -46.45
CA LYS A 24 12.22 -8.90 -47.44
C LYS A 24 10.84 -9.53 -47.36
N LYS A 25 10.27 -9.63 -46.16
CA LYS A 25 8.93 -10.20 -45.93
C LYS A 25 7.83 -9.24 -46.36
N LEU A 26 7.97 -7.94 -46.05
CA LEU A 26 7.05 -6.91 -46.51
C LEU A 26 6.97 -6.87 -48.03
N MET A 27 8.12 -6.85 -48.72
CA MET A 27 8.17 -6.82 -50.18
C MET A 27 7.66 -8.11 -50.86
N ALA A 28 7.57 -9.22 -50.11
CA ALA A 28 7.04 -10.49 -50.59
C ALA A 28 5.55 -10.70 -50.24
N ALA A 29 4.94 -9.78 -49.49
CA ALA A 29 3.55 -9.92 -49.05
C ALA A 29 2.58 -9.70 -50.22
N GLU A 30 1.70 -10.67 -50.47
CA GLU A 30 0.65 -10.52 -51.49
C GLU A 30 -0.51 -9.64 -51.00
N LYS A 31 -0.80 -9.70 -49.70
CA LYS A 31 -1.86 -8.91 -49.06
C LYS A 31 -1.36 -8.33 -47.74
N LEU A 32 -1.09 -7.04 -47.74
CA LEU A 32 -0.55 -6.31 -46.60
C LEU A 32 -1.54 -5.25 -46.13
N PHE A 33 -1.89 -5.33 -44.84
CA PHE A 33 -2.56 -4.25 -44.12
C PHE A 33 -1.56 -3.53 -43.23
N VAL A 34 -1.73 -2.23 -43.06
CA VAL A 34 -0.95 -1.42 -42.12
C VAL A 34 -1.90 -0.78 -41.11
N ARG A 35 -1.46 -0.65 -39.85
CA ARG A 35 -2.26 0.03 -38.81
C ARG A 35 -2.61 1.46 -39.21
N THR A 36 -1.60 2.19 -39.66
CA THR A 36 -1.67 3.60 -40.06
C THR A 36 -0.67 3.86 -41.18
N VAL A 37 -0.96 4.82 -42.05
CA VAL A 37 0.01 5.37 -43.00
C VAL A 37 1.06 6.27 -42.34
N ASP A 38 0.80 6.75 -41.12
CA ASP A 38 1.69 7.65 -40.38
C ASP A 38 2.87 6.88 -39.77
N HIS A 39 3.79 6.43 -40.62
CA HIS A 39 5.02 5.78 -40.23
C HIS A 39 6.14 6.05 -41.26
N PRO A 40 7.31 6.58 -40.86
CA PRO A 40 8.36 7.00 -41.81
C PRO A 40 8.80 5.93 -42.82
N VAL A 41 8.84 4.68 -42.37
CA VAL A 41 9.24 3.53 -43.20
C VAL A 41 8.26 3.24 -44.35
N LEU A 42 6.96 3.54 -44.18
CA LEU A 42 5.95 3.19 -45.18
C LEU A 42 6.04 4.06 -46.43
N ASP A 43 6.39 5.33 -46.29
CA ASP A 43 6.59 6.24 -47.43
C ASP A 43 7.75 5.76 -48.33
N GLU A 44 8.85 5.36 -47.71
CA GLU A 44 10.01 4.83 -48.43
C GLU A 44 9.70 3.48 -49.10
N LEU A 45 9.02 2.57 -48.40
CA LEU A 45 8.60 1.28 -48.97
C LEU A 45 7.60 1.44 -50.12
N ALA A 46 6.68 2.40 -50.03
CA ALA A 46 5.74 2.71 -51.11
C ALA A 46 6.48 3.19 -52.37
N ASN A 47 7.53 4.00 -52.21
CA ASN A 47 8.40 4.43 -53.32
C ASN A 47 9.15 3.25 -53.97
N GLU A 48 9.44 2.19 -53.20
CA GLU A 48 10.01 0.93 -53.72
C GLU A 48 8.97 -0.03 -54.32
N GLY A 49 7.70 0.37 -54.35
CA GLY A 49 6.61 -0.37 -54.99
C GLY A 49 5.82 -1.28 -54.06
N LEU A 50 5.97 -1.15 -52.75
CA LEU A 50 5.12 -1.84 -51.77
C LEU A 50 3.66 -1.38 -51.93
N GLN A 51 2.73 -2.34 -51.99
CA GLN A 51 1.30 -2.09 -51.95
C GLN A 51 0.72 -2.52 -50.61
N PHE A 52 -0.09 -1.66 -50.01
CA PHE A 52 -0.75 -1.95 -48.74
C PHE A 52 -2.11 -1.24 -48.63
N GLU A 53 -2.95 -1.74 -47.73
CA GLU A 53 -4.21 -1.12 -47.31
C GLU A 53 -4.09 -0.62 -45.86
N SER A 54 -4.46 0.62 -45.57
CA SER A 54 -4.39 1.16 -44.21
C SER A 54 -5.73 1.11 -43.47
N PHE A 55 -5.68 1.13 -42.14
CA PHE A 55 -6.87 1.18 -41.28
C PHE A 55 -7.18 2.58 -40.74
N ASP A 56 -6.53 3.64 -41.20
CA ASP A 56 -6.77 5.03 -40.75
C ASP A 56 -8.25 5.42 -40.83
N ALA A 57 -8.96 4.99 -41.89
CA ALA A 57 -10.40 5.24 -42.06
C ALA A 57 -11.28 4.62 -40.95
N ILE A 58 -10.80 3.58 -40.24
CA ILE A 58 -11.51 3.00 -39.09
C ILE A 58 -11.30 3.87 -37.84
N TYR A 59 -10.10 4.44 -37.67
CA TYR A 59 -9.84 5.41 -36.60
C TYR A 59 -10.71 6.66 -36.74
N GLU A 60 -10.94 7.14 -37.98
CA GLU A 60 -11.84 8.28 -38.23
C GLU A 60 -13.33 7.96 -37.98
N LYS A 61 -13.71 6.67 -38.06
CA LYS A 61 -15.10 6.22 -37.97
C LYS A 61 -15.63 6.18 -36.53
N HIS A 62 -14.78 5.92 -35.54
CA HIS A 62 -15.18 5.68 -34.15
C HIS A 62 -14.74 6.83 -33.23
N HIS A 63 -15.53 7.08 -32.18
CA HIS A 63 -15.23 8.13 -31.19
C HIS A 63 -14.35 7.67 -30.04
N THR A 64 -14.17 6.36 -29.87
CA THR A 64 -13.36 5.73 -28.83
C THR A 64 -12.48 4.64 -29.44
N PHE A 65 -11.36 4.32 -28.79
CA PHE A 65 -10.36 3.41 -29.35
C PHE A 65 -10.78 1.92 -29.32
N GLN A 66 -11.49 1.48 -28.29
CA GLN A 66 -11.83 0.06 -28.13
C GLN A 66 -12.60 -0.52 -29.33
N PRO A 67 -13.66 0.12 -29.86
CA PRO A 67 -14.34 -0.34 -31.07
C PRO A 67 -13.46 -0.35 -32.33
N VAL A 68 -12.45 0.53 -32.40
CA VAL A 68 -11.48 0.55 -33.52
C VAL A 68 -10.69 -0.74 -33.53
N TYR A 69 -10.12 -1.13 -32.39
CA TYR A 69 -9.30 -2.34 -32.27
C TYR A 69 -10.10 -3.61 -32.58
N GLU A 70 -11.35 -3.67 -32.11
CA GLU A 70 -12.26 -4.79 -32.38
C GLU A 70 -12.61 -4.91 -33.88
N GLU A 71 -12.91 -3.80 -34.56
CA GLU A 71 -13.22 -3.80 -35.99
C GLU A 71 -12.00 -4.18 -36.84
N ILE A 72 -10.80 -3.67 -36.51
CA ILE A 72 -9.55 -4.03 -37.19
C ILE A 72 -9.28 -5.53 -37.05
N ALA A 73 -9.34 -6.06 -35.82
CA ALA A 73 -9.12 -7.48 -35.56
C ALA A 73 -10.11 -8.35 -36.35
N GLN A 74 -11.39 -7.99 -36.36
CA GLN A 74 -12.41 -8.72 -37.12
C GLN A 74 -12.12 -8.71 -38.63
N ARG A 75 -11.77 -7.56 -39.21
CA ARG A 75 -11.44 -7.46 -40.65
C ARG A 75 -10.23 -8.32 -41.01
N LEU A 76 -9.19 -8.33 -40.18
CA LEU A 76 -8.01 -9.14 -40.40
C LEU A 76 -8.35 -10.64 -40.37
N ILE A 77 -9.15 -11.07 -39.39
CA ILE A 77 -9.64 -12.46 -39.29
C ILE A 77 -10.47 -12.82 -40.54
N GLU A 78 -11.36 -11.93 -40.98
CA GLU A 78 -12.15 -12.16 -42.20
C GLU A 78 -11.30 -12.24 -43.46
N ALA A 79 -10.28 -11.38 -43.58
CA ALA A 79 -9.35 -11.40 -44.70
C ALA A 79 -8.58 -12.72 -44.79
N THR A 80 -8.26 -13.35 -43.66
CA THR A 80 -7.58 -14.66 -43.64
C THR A 80 -8.45 -15.79 -44.19
N LYS A 81 -9.77 -15.62 -44.31
CA LYS A 81 -10.64 -16.62 -44.97
C LYS A 81 -10.38 -16.69 -46.48
N ILE A 82 -9.78 -15.66 -47.06
CA ILE A 82 -9.53 -15.54 -48.51
C ILE A 82 -8.12 -16.03 -48.86
N GLY A 83 -7.10 -15.73 -48.04
CA GLY A 83 -5.71 -16.10 -48.26
C GLY A 83 -4.83 -15.78 -47.06
N ASP A 84 -3.53 -15.97 -47.18
CA ASP A 84 -2.57 -15.50 -46.17
C ASP A 84 -2.57 -13.97 -46.14
N VAL A 85 -2.47 -13.39 -44.93
CA VAL A 85 -2.56 -11.94 -44.71
C VAL A 85 -1.39 -11.49 -43.87
N MET A 86 -0.79 -10.36 -44.23
CA MET A 86 0.18 -9.67 -43.40
C MET A 86 -0.43 -8.41 -42.79
N TYR A 87 -0.18 -8.18 -41.50
CA TYR A 87 -0.57 -6.96 -40.80
C TYR A 87 0.67 -6.31 -40.20
N ALA A 88 1.04 -5.13 -40.68
CA ALA A 88 2.18 -4.38 -40.21
C ALA A 88 1.77 -3.31 -39.20
N VAL A 89 2.50 -3.26 -38.08
CA VAL A 89 2.28 -2.33 -36.98
C VAL A 89 3.57 -1.54 -36.67
N PRO A 90 3.45 -0.27 -36.27
CA PRO A 90 4.59 0.50 -35.73
C PRO A 90 5.25 -0.21 -34.54
N GLY A 91 6.57 -0.07 -34.41
CA GLY A 91 7.32 -0.64 -33.29
C GLY A 91 7.36 -2.17 -33.30
N HIS A 92 7.25 -2.75 -32.10
CA HIS A 92 7.22 -4.20 -31.89
C HIS A 92 5.76 -4.67 -31.70
N PRO A 93 5.30 -5.74 -32.35
CA PRO A 93 3.87 -6.10 -32.37
C PRO A 93 3.24 -6.42 -31.02
N LEU A 94 4.05 -6.74 -30.01
CA LEU A 94 3.58 -7.07 -28.67
C LEU A 94 3.62 -5.90 -27.68
N VAL A 95 4.10 -4.71 -28.10
CA VAL A 95 4.31 -3.57 -27.20
C VAL A 95 3.23 -2.53 -27.44
N ALA A 96 2.35 -2.32 -26.46
CA ALA A 96 1.25 -1.34 -26.50
C ALA A 96 0.33 -1.46 -27.74
N GLU A 97 0.03 -2.69 -28.17
CA GLU A 97 -0.75 -2.98 -29.38
C GLU A 97 -2.01 -3.81 -29.08
N GLN A 98 -3.11 -3.14 -28.74
CA GLN A 98 -4.36 -3.80 -28.31
C GLN A 98 -5.00 -4.67 -29.40
N THR A 99 -4.95 -4.24 -30.67
CA THR A 99 -5.41 -5.05 -31.80
C THR A 99 -4.69 -6.39 -31.86
N VAL A 100 -3.38 -6.41 -31.58
CA VAL A 100 -2.58 -7.65 -31.58
C VAL A 100 -2.98 -8.57 -30.43
N GLN A 101 -3.28 -8.02 -29.26
CA GLN A 101 -3.81 -8.81 -28.13
C GLN A 101 -5.14 -9.50 -28.47
N LEU A 102 -6.08 -8.78 -29.12
CA LEU A 102 -7.35 -9.36 -29.59
C LEU A 102 -7.13 -10.48 -30.61
N LEU A 103 -6.14 -10.34 -31.49
CA LEU A 103 -5.79 -11.36 -32.48
C LEU A 103 -5.15 -12.59 -31.85
N ILE A 104 -4.33 -12.43 -30.81
CA ILE A 104 -3.78 -13.54 -30.01
C ILE A 104 -4.90 -14.29 -29.32
N GLN A 105 -5.82 -13.58 -28.65
CA GLN A 105 -6.99 -14.19 -28.03
C GLN A 105 -7.84 -14.98 -29.05
N ALA A 106 -8.09 -14.40 -30.22
CA ALA A 106 -8.80 -15.09 -31.29
C ALA A 106 -8.04 -16.34 -31.79
N ALA A 107 -6.71 -16.33 -31.76
CA ALA A 107 -5.90 -17.49 -32.10
C ALA A 107 -6.00 -18.60 -31.04
N ASP A 108 -5.99 -18.24 -29.75
CA ASP A 108 -6.18 -19.18 -28.64
C ASP A 108 -7.57 -19.83 -28.66
N GLU A 109 -8.59 -19.09 -29.12
CA GLU A 109 -9.94 -19.58 -29.38
C GLU A 109 -10.06 -20.39 -30.69
N GLY A 110 -8.97 -20.55 -31.44
CA GLY A 110 -8.90 -21.32 -32.69
C GLY A 110 -9.57 -20.66 -33.90
N LYS A 111 -9.87 -19.35 -33.84
CA LYS A 111 -10.56 -18.61 -34.92
C LYS A 111 -9.63 -18.23 -36.07
N VAL A 112 -8.33 -18.05 -35.81
CA VAL A 112 -7.31 -17.65 -36.79
C VAL A 112 -5.96 -18.26 -36.40
N LYS A 113 -5.09 -18.50 -37.37
CA LYS A 113 -3.70 -18.87 -37.09
C LYS A 113 -2.83 -17.61 -37.15
N VAL A 114 -2.27 -17.19 -36.03
CA VAL A 114 -1.42 -15.99 -35.93
C VAL A 114 0.05 -16.38 -35.84
N VAL A 115 0.90 -15.66 -36.57
CA VAL A 115 2.35 -15.72 -36.48
C VAL A 115 2.84 -14.29 -36.27
N ILE A 116 3.65 -14.07 -35.23
CA ILE A 116 4.18 -12.74 -34.90
C ILE A 116 5.67 -12.74 -35.21
N GLU A 117 6.12 -11.75 -35.99
CA GLU A 117 7.50 -11.67 -36.46
C GLU A 117 8.02 -10.23 -36.47
N GLY A 118 9.34 -10.10 -36.36
CA GLY A 118 10.00 -8.81 -36.55
C GLY A 118 9.61 -7.74 -35.51
N GLY A 119 9.94 -6.50 -35.83
CA GLY A 119 9.84 -5.36 -34.94
C GLY A 119 11.07 -5.24 -34.03
N GLN A 120 11.70 -4.08 -34.05
CA GLN A 120 12.53 -3.64 -32.93
C GLN A 120 11.63 -2.87 -31.98
N SER A 121 11.70 -3.21 -30.70
CA SER A 121 11.08 -2.37 -29.68
C SER A 121 11.84 -1.04 -29.62
N PHE A 122 11.17 -0.01 -29.13
CA PHE A 122 11.78 1.30 -28.87
C PHE A 122 12.83 1.25 -27.74
N LEU A 123 12.87 0.15 -26.98
CA LEU A 123 13.73 -0.02 -25.80
C LEU A 123 15.22 0.10 -26.12
N ASP A 124 15.73 -0.61 -27.13
CA ASP A 124 17.17 -0.56 -27.47
C ASP A 124 17.61 0.87 -27.88
N PRO A 125 16.87 1.59 -28.76
CA PRO A 125 17.12 3.01 -29.01
C PRO A 125 17.10 3.87 -27.76
N ILE A 126 16.12 3.68 -26.86
CA ILE A 126 16.04 4.45 -25.61
C ILE A 126 17.25 4.19 -24.71
N PHE A 127 17.64 2.93 -24.53
CA PHE A 127 18.82 2.57 -23.73
C PHE A 127 20.09 3.22 -24.30
N GLY A 128 20.24 3.21 -25.62
CA GLY A 128 21.34 3.89 -26.31
C GLY A 128 21.34 5.40 -26.14
N ALA A 129 20.16 6.03 -26.27
CA ALA A 129 19.99 7.47 -26.15
C ALA A 129 20.26 7.97 -24.72
N LEU A 130 19.72 7.27 -23.73
CA LEU A 130 19.91 7.56 -22.30
C LEU A 130 21.27 7.10 -21.77
N LYS A 131 21.98 6.24 -22.51
CA LYS A 131 23.25 5.60 -22.11
C LYS A 131 23.14 4.82 -20.81
N ILE A 132 22.06 4.07 -20.66
CA ILE A 132 21.78 3.26 -19.46
C ILE A 132 21.98 1.77 -19.75
N ASP A 133 22.39 1.03 -18.73
CA ASP A 133 22.56 -0.43 -18.81
C ASP A 133 21.33 -1.11 -18.18
N PRO A 134 20.49 -1.83 -18.96
CA PRO A 134 19.31 -2.49 -18.41
C PRO A 134 19.64 -3.59 -17.39
N ILE A 135 20.89 -4.07 -17.29
CA ILE A 135 21.34 -5.00 -16.25
C ILE A 135 21.27 -4.37 -14.85
N GLU A 136 21.39 -3.05 -14.73
CA GLU A 136 21.25 -2.33 -13.46
C GLU A 136 19.81 -2.42 -12.89
N GLY A 137 18.87 -2.89 -13.70
CA GLY A 137 17.46 -3.06 -13.37
C GLY A 137 16.61 -2.02 -14.06
N PHE A 138 15.53 -2.47 -14.71
CA PHE A 138 14.66 -1.60 -15.49
C PHE A 138 13.19 -2.02 -15.35
N GLN A 139 12.29 -1.03 -15.44
CA GLN A 139 10.85 -1.17 -15.43
C GLN A 139 10.27 -0.49 -16.67
N LEU A 140 9.33 -1.18 -17.34
CA LEU A 140 8.48 -0.59 -18.36
C LEU A 140 7.06 -0.49 -17.81
N LEU A 141 6.56 0.73 -17.64
CA LEU A 141 5.23 1.00 -17.10
C LEU A 141 4.35 1.66 -18.17
N ASP A 142 3.05 1.44 -18.03
CA ASP A 142 2.02 2.08 -18.85
C ASP A 142 1.53 3.34 -18.14
N GLY A 143 1.79 4.51 -18.72
CA GLY A 143 1.44 5.82 -18.16
C GLY A 143 -0.06 6.04 -17.96
N THR A 144 -0.92 5.17 -18.50
CA THR A 144 -2.38 5.27 -18.37
C THR A 144 -2.96 4.46 -17.20
N SER A 145 -2.18 3.55 -16.60
CA SER A 145 -2.73 2.58 -15.63
C SER A 145 -1.82 2.22 -14.45
N PHE A 146 -0.54 2.63 -14.46
CA PHE A 146 0.36 2.35 -13.34
C PHE A 146 -0.03 3.11 -12.07
N SER A 147 0.38 2.58 -10.92
CA SER A 147 0.21 3.19 -9.59
C SER A 147 1.55 3.40 -8.90
N MET A 148 1.56 4.17 -7.80
CA MET A 148 2.76 4.31 -6.95
C MET A 148 3.30 2.98 -6.42
N HIS A 149 2.46 1.94 -6.33
CA HIS A 149 2.84 0.63 -5.80
C HIS A 149 3.63 -0.22 -6.80
N ASP A 150 3.54 0.11 -8.10
CA ASP A 150 4.27 -0.59 -9.17
C ASP A 150 5.71 -0.08 -9.33
N ILE A 151 6.06 1.01 -8.64
CA ILE A 151 7.34 1.71 -8.81
C ILE A 151 8.40 1.15 -7.87
N ASN A 152 9.50 0.65 -8.42
CA ASN A 152 10.77 0.48 -7.72
C ASN A 152 11.71 1.66 -8.00
N MET A 153 11.98 2.50 -7.00
CA MET A 153 12.80 3.71 -7.17
C MET A 153 14.28 3.43 -7.48
N ARG A 154 14.75 2.20 -7.25
CA ARG A 154 16.16 1.81 -7.45
C ARG A 154 16.45 1.31 -8.87
N GLN A 155 15.47 1.32 -9.76
CA GLN A 155 15.59 0.84 -11.13
C GLN A 155 15.31 1.96 -12.13
N HIS A 156 15.82 1.81 -13.36
CA HIS A 156 15.46 2.69 -14.47
C HIS A 156 13.97 2.54 -14.77
N ILE A 157 13.21 3.63 -14.86
CA ILE A 157 11.78 3.55 -15.16
C ILE A 157 11.52 4.20 -16.52
N LEU A 158 10.93 3.43 -17.43
CA LEU A 158 10.42 3.91 -18.69
C LEU A 158 8.90 3.87 -18.64
N ILE A 159 8.26 5.02 -18.75
CA ILE A 159 6.82 5.17 -18.77
C ILE A 159 6.41 5.49 -20.20
N ALA A 160 5.80 4.50 -20.85
CA ALA A 160 5.26 4.63 -22.19
C ALA A 160 3.82 5.17 -22.14
N GLN A 161 3.23 5.40 -23.32
CA GLN A 161 1.84 5.84 -23.45
C GLN A 161 1.54 7.25 -22.87
N VAL A 162 2.52 8.14 -22.94
CA VAL A 162 2.36 9.55 -22.51
C VAL A 162 2.11 10.41 -23.75
N TYR A 163 0.84 10.51 -24.14
CA TYR A 163 0.43 11.02 -25.45
C TYR A 163 0.11 12.51 -25.48
N ASP A 164 -0.35 13.03 -24.35
CA ASP A 164 -0.92 14.37 -24.22
C ASP A 164 -0.66 14.96 -22.83
N THR A 165 -0.99 16.24 -22.66
CA THR A 165 -0.80 16.94 -21.39
C THR A 165 -1.55 16.27 -20.23
N PHE A 166 -2.69 15.63 -20.50
CA PHE A 166 -3.50 14.98 -19.46
C PHE A 166 -2.79 13.74 -18.92
N SER A 167 -2.39 12.82 -19.80
CA SER A 167 -1.59 11.64 -19.45
C SER A 167 -0.25 12.01 -18.80
N ALA A 168 0.42 13.07 -19.26
CA ALA A 168 1.62 13.58 -18.60
C ALA A 168 1.33 14.09 -17.16
N SER A 169 0.17 14.69 -16.93
CA SER A 169 -0.25 15.16 -15.61
C SER A 169 -0.53 14.00 -14.66
N GLU A 170 -1.22 12.95 -15.13
CA GLU A 170 -1.47 11.73 -14.33
C GLU A 170 -0.17 11.03 -13.95
N VAL A 171 0.77 10.88 -14.92
CA VAL A 171 2.11 10.34 -14.67
C VAL A 171 2.85 11.18 -13.62
N LYS A 172 2.82 12.50 -13.76
CA LYS A 172 3.44 13.44 -12.82
C LYS A 172 2.88 13.24 -11.41
N LEU A 173 1.57 13.30 -11.25
CA LEU A 173 0.92 13.19 -9.94
C LEU A 173 1.23 11.84 -9.28
N THR A 174 1.16 10.75 -10.04
CA THR A 174 1.49 9.40 -9.56
C THR A 174 2.95 9.29 -9.12
N LEU A 175 3.89 9.89 -9.86
CA LEU A 175 5.29 9.94 -9.46
C LEU A 175 5.50 10.80 -8.20
N MET A 176 4.82 11.93 -8.07
CA MET A 176 4.94 12.85 -6.91
C MET A 176 4.48 12.22 -5.59
N GLU A 177 3.70 11.14 -5.63
CA GLU A 177 3.39 10.36 -4.43
C GLU A 177 4.65 9.73 -3.82
N LYS A 178 5.64 9.36 -4.66
CA LYS A 178 6.86 8.67 -4.22
C LYS A 178 8.15 9.48 -4.33
N TYR A 179 8.24 10.36 -5.33
CA TYR A 179 9.39 11.21 -5.61
C TYR A 179 9.16 12.65 -5.11
N ASP A 180 10.26 13.37 -4.88
CA ASP A 180 10.24 14.81 -4.66
C ASP A 180 9.80 15.55 -5.93
N ASP A 181 9.20 16.73 -5.77
CA ASP A 181 8.65 17.50 -6.89
C ASP A 181 9.73 18.07 -7.81
N GLU A 182 10.95 18.27 -7.29
CA GLU A 182 12.12 18.67 -8.08
C GLU A 182 12.87 17.50 -8.72
N TYR A 183 12.46 16.24 -8.47
CA TYR A 183 13.19 15.07 -8.97
C TYR A 183 13.31 15.08 -10.51
N PRO A 184 14.51 14.90 -11.07
CA PRO A 184 14.72 15.06 -12.50
C PRO A 184 14.10 13.90 -13.28
N VAL A 185 13.27 14.23 -14.26
CA VAL A 185 12.71 13.29 -15.24
C VAL A 185 13.10 13.70 -16.66
N THR A 186 13.38 12.73 -17.52
CA THR A 186 13.74 12.98 -18.92
C THR A 186 12.62 12.56 -19.83
N VAL A 187 12.11 13.50 -20.63
CA VAL A 187 11.21 13.17 -21.72
C VAL A 187 12.04 12.84 -22.95
N VAL A 188 11.87 11.62 -23.44
CA VAL A 188 12.55 11.09 -24.62
C VAL A 188 11.55 11.03 -25.76
N THR A 189 11.83 11.73 -26.86
CA THR A 189 11.00 11.72 -28.06
C THR A 189 11.78 11.11 -29.22
N ALA A 190 11.15 10.17 -29.92
CA ALA A 190 11.67 9.56 -31.15
C ALA A 190 13.12 9.02 -31.04
N ALA A 191 13.41 8.29 -29.96
CA ALA A 191 14.74 7.76 -29.65
C ALA A 191 15.36 6.97 -30.81
N GLY A 192 16.65 7.19 -31.06
CA GLY A 192 17.42 6.57 -32.13
C GLY A 192 17.13 7.11 -33.54
N SER A 193 16.17 8.02 -33.72
CA SER A 193 15.86 8.61 -35.02
C SER A 193 16.62 9.93 -35.25
N SER A 194 16.54 10.48 -36.47
CA SER A 194 17.03 11.83 -36.76
C SER A 194 16.30 12.96 -36.00
N GLN A 195 15.12 12.65 -35.41
CA GLN A 195 14.31 13.57 -34.61
C GLN A 195 14.46 13.34 -33.10
N GLU A 196 15.47 12.56 -32.68
CA GLU A 196 15.72 12.29 -31.27
C GLU A 196 15.86 13.59 -30.47
N LYS A 197 15.08 13.70 -29.39
CA LYS A 197 15.12 14.82 -28.46
C LYS A 197 14.99 14.30 -27.03
N LEU A 198 15.95 14.67 -26.19
CA LEU A 198 15.95 14.38 -24.76
C LEU A 198 15.86 15.70 -23.99
N VAL A 199 14.81 15.86 -23.20
CA VAL A 199 14.60 17.05 -22.38
C VAL A 199 14.44 16.61 -20.92
N THR A 200 15.40 16.98 -20.08
CA THR A 200 15.29 16.76 -18.63
C THR A 200 14.65 17.97 -17.98
N VAL A 201 13.60 17.73 -17.20
CA VAL A 201 12.85 18.74 -16.44
C VAL A 201 12.66 18.28 -14.99
N PRO A 202 12.44 19.20 -14.04
CA PRO A 202 11.90 18.83 -12.74
C PRO A 202 10.55 18.14 -12.89
N LEU A 203 10.23 17.18 -12.01
CA LEU A 203 8.99 16.41 -12.09
C LEU A 203 7.74 17.31 -12.14
N TYR A 204 7.70 18.39 -11.35
CA TYR A 204 6.56 19.30 -11.34
C TYR A 204 6.28 20.00 -12.69
N GLU A 205 7.26 20.05 -13.61
CA GLU A 205 7.15 20.67 -14.94
C GLU A 205 6.79 19.69 -16.07
N LEU A 206 6.65 18.39 -15.77
CA LEU A 206 6.49 17.34 -16.78
C LEU A 206 5.33 17.61 -17.77
N ASP A 207 4.22 18.17 -17.29
CA ASP A 207 3.03 18.49 -18.09
C ASP A 207 2.99 19.92 -18.63
N GLN A 208 3.99 20.76 -18.32
CA GLN A 208 4.00 22.19 -18.69
C GLN A 208 5.03 22.52 -19.77
N SER A 209 6.19 21.85 -19.71
CA SER A 209 7.39 22.29 -20.43
C SER A 209 7.72 21.45 -21.68
N VAL A 210 6.96 20.38 -21.95
CA VAL A 210 7.33 19.39 -22.97
C VAL A 210 6.19 19.08 -23.95
N GLU A 211 6.52 19.13 -25.25
CA GLU A 211 5.67 18.60 -26.31
C GLU A 211 5.66 17.08 -26.24
N VAL A 212 4.52 16.51 -25.89
CA VAL A 212 4.28 15.06 -25.82
C VAL A 212 3.56 14.60 -27.09
N ASN A 213 3.91 13.40 -27.56
CA ASN A 213 3.30 12.77 -28.71
C ASN A 213 3.32 11.24 -28.58
N ASN A 214 2.84 10.52 -29.61
CA ASN A 214 2.74 9.06 -29.61
C ASN A 214 4.08 8.32 -29.50
N LEU A 215 5.21 9.01 -29.65
CA LEU A 215 6.57 8.49 -29.56
C LEU A 215 7.30 9.00 -28.30
N THR A 216 6.58 9.61 -27.37
CA THR A 216 7.14 10.11 -26.12
C THR A 216 7.20 9.00 -25.07
N THR A 217 8.36 8.88 -24.44
CA THR A 217 8.58 8.05 -23.25
C THR A 217 9.14 8.93 -22.15
N VAL A 218 8.56 8.84 -20.95
CA VAL A 218 9.10 9.50 -19.76
C VAL A 218 10.08 8.55 -19.09
N TYR A 219 11.30 9.02 -18.86
CA TYR A 219 12.34 8.29 -18.15
C TYR A 219 12.53 8.89 -16.76
N VAL A 220 12.50 8.03 -15.75
CA VAL A 220 12.86 8.38 -14.37
C VAL A 220 14.15 7.62 -14.02
N PRO A 221 15.24 8.34 -13.69
CA PRO A 221 16.50 7.70 -13.31
C PRO A 221 16.39 6.98 -11.96
N PRO A 222 17.25 5.97 -11.70
CA PRO A 222 17.32 5.32 -10.41
C PRO A 222 17.75 6.29 -9.32
N VAL A 223 17.10 6.20 -8.16
CA VAL A 223 17.50 6.93 -6.97
C VAL A 223 18.74 6.29 -6.37
N THR A 224 19.80 7.09 -6.22
CA THR A 224 21.10 6.59 -5.74
C THR A 224 21.31 6.83 -4.25
N SER A 225 20.73 7.90 -3.69
CA SER A 225 20.83 8.22 -2.26
C SER A 225 19.75 7.49 -1.46
N GLN A 226 19.93 7.34 -0.15
CA GLN A 226 18.86 6.86 0.74
C GLN A 226 17.88 7.99 1.08
N GLU A 227 18.37 9.23 1.14
CA GLU A 227 17.59 10.44 1.48
C GLU A 227 16.50 10.75 0.46
N GLU A 228 16.75 10.50 -0.83
CA GLU A 228 15.74 10.69 -1.88
C GLU A 228 14.75 9.50 -1.96
N ALA A 229 15.08 8.36 -1.34
CA ALA A 229 14.29 7.13 -1.41
C ALA A 229 13.52 6.83 -0.11
N LEU A 230 13.25 7.84 0.71
CA LEU A 230 12.61 7.68 2.03
C LEU A 230 11.19 7.12 1.96
N ARG A 231 10.48 7.35 0.86
CA ARG A 231 9.13 6.79 0.61
C ARG A 231 9.15 5.36 0.05
N ASP A 232 10.32 4.69 0.05
CA ASP A 232 10.45 3.31 -0.38
C ASP A 232 10.63 2.35 0.81
N TRP A 233 9.80 1.30 0.85
CA TRP A 233 9.84 0.25 1.88
C TRP A 233 11.21 -0.42 2.01
N THR A 234 11.90 -0.62 0.88
CA THR A 234 13.23 -1.25 0.86
C THR A 234 14.26 -0.35 1.54
N THR A 235 14.15 0.98 1.36
CA THR A 235 15.04 1.94 2.02
C THR A 235 14.91 1.84 3.53
N PHE A 236 13.69 1.84 4.08
CA PHE A 236 13.49 1.70 5.53
C PHE A 236 14.03 0.36 6.05
N ARG A 237 13.74 -0.75 5.35
CA ARG A 237 14.32 -2.07 5.67
C ARG A 237 15.84 -2.04 5.77
N GLN A 238 16.51 -1.38 4.80
CA GLN A 238 17.97 -1.26 4.76
C GLN A 238 18.52 -0.36 5.87
N ILE A 239 17.83 0.72 6.22
CA ILE A 239 18.21 1.59 7.33
C ILE A 239 18.26 0.77 8.62
N ILE A 240 17.19 0.00 8.92
CA ILE A 240 17.14 -0.83 10.13
C ILE A 240 18.22 -1.92 10.14
N ALA A 241 18.44 -2.59 9.00
CA ALA A 241 19.53 -3.56 8.87
C ALA A 241 20.91 -2.91 9.11
N THR A 242 21.11 -1.69 8.62
CA THR A 242 22.37 -0.95 8.78
C THR A 242 22.58 -0.52 10.24
N LEU A 243 21.54 -0.01 10.90
CA LEU A 243 21.57 0.39 12.32
C LEU A 243 21.92 -0.78 13.24
N ARG A 244 21.46 -1.99 12.91
CA ARG A 244 21.77 -3.21 13.67
C ARG A 244 22.98 -3.99 13.16
N GLY A 245 23.55 -3.60 12.03
CA GLY A 245 24.70 -4.25 11.42
C GLY A 245 26.00 -4.08 12.24
N PRO A 246 27.11 -4.74 11.84
CA PRO A 246 28.38 -4.70 12.57
C PRO A 246 28.95 -3.30 12.84
N ASN A 247 28.69 -2.36 11.93
CA ASN A 247 29.11 -0.96 11.99
C ASN A 247 27.95 -0.01 12.37
N GLY A 248 26.83 -0.56 12.80
CA GLY A 248 25.62 0.20 13.14
C GLY A 248 25.67 0.84 14.53
N CYS A 249 24.54 1.40 14.93
CA CYS A 249 24.36 2.09 16.20
C CYS A 249 24.50 1.12 17.40
N PRO A 250 25.34 1.44 18.41
CA PRO A 250 25.51 0.59 19.58
C PRO A 250 24.23 0.36 20.39
N TRP A 251 23.32 1.33 20.39
CA TRP A 251 22.05 1.21 21.10
C TRP A 251 21.13 0.19 20.40
N ASP A 252 20.94 0.33 19.09
CA ASP A 252 20.09 -0.57 18.30
C ASP A 252 20.58 -2.00 18.36
N ARG A 253 21.88 -2.22 18.18
CA ARG A 253 22.52 -3.53 18.25
C ARG A 253 22.33 -4.25 19.59
N LYS A 254 22.23 -3.50 20.68
CA LYS A 254 22.06 -4.07 22.02
C LYS A 254 20.62 -4.47 22.31
N GLN A 255 19.65 -3.99 21.52
CA GLN A 255 18.24 -4.28 21.76
C GLN A 255 17.91 -5.75 21.52
N THR A 256 17.03 -6.28 22.38
CA THR A 256 16.40 -7.60 22.28
C THR A 256 14.88 -7.43 22.22
N HIS A 257 14.15 -8.51 21.91
CA HIS A 257 12.69 -8.47 21.97
C HIS A 257 12.16 -8.03 23.34
N GLU A 258 12.84 -8.41 24.43
CA GLU A 258 12.47 -8.04 25.79
C GLU A 258 12.70 -6.57 26.09
N SER A 259 13.82 -5.99 25.65
CA SER A 259 14.11 -4.58 25.91
C SER A 259 13.20 -3.64 25.12
N LEU A 260 12.68 -4.08 23.98
CA LEU A 260 11.81 -3.28 23.10
C LEU A 260 10.33 -3.25 23.50
N LYS A 261 9.84 -4.21 24.31
CA LYS A 261 8.41 -4.33 24.66
C LYS A 261 7.79 -3.04 25.20
N LYS A 262 8.53 -2.30 26.03
CA LYS A 262 8.04 -1.07 26.66
C LYS A 262 7.85 0.04 25.63
N TYR A 263 8.74 0.15 24.65
CA TYR A 263 8.66 1.16 23.60
C TYR A 263 7.44 0.91 22.72
N LEU A 264 7.21 -0.33 22.30
CA LEU A 264 5.98 -0.68 21.56
C LEU A 264 4.68 -0.33 22.32
N LEU A 265 4.68 -0.42 23.65
CA LEU A 265 3.53 0.00 24.46
C LEU A 265 3.43 1.53 24.55
N GLU A 266 4.56 2.21 24.70
CA GLU A 266 4.66 3.68 24.68
C GLU A 266 4.12 4.22 23.34
N GLU A 267 4.66 3.79 22.18
CA GLU A 267 4.24 4.29 20.86
C GLU A 267 2.76 3.98 20.57
N ALA A 268 2.27 2.83 21.03
CA ALA A 268 0.85 2.49 20.87
C ALA A 268 -0.05 3.45 21.66
N HIS A 269 0.37 3.90 22.84
CA HIS A 269 -0.38 4.90 23.61
C HIS A 269 -0.24 6.30 23.04
N GLU A 270 0.93 6.68 22.54
CA GLU A 270 1.15 7.98 21.89
C GLU A 270 0.31 8.10 20.62
N TYR A 271 0.20 7.02 19.82
CA TYR A 271 -0.72 6.97 18.69
C TYR A 271 -2.19 7.15 19.10
N LEU A 272 -2.64 6.49 20.17
CA LEU A 272 -4.02 6.65 20.66
C LEU A 272 -4.28 8.11 21.09
N ALA A 273 -3.32 8.73 21.78
CA ALA A 273 -3.42 10.13 22.16
C ALA A 273 -3.47 11.07 20.93
N ALA A 274 -2.71 10.77 19.87
CA ALA A 274 -2.75 11.51 18.61
C ALA A 274 -4.12 11.41 17.90
N VAL A 275 -4.73 10.21 17.93
CA VAL A 275 -6.09 9.98 17.40
C VAL A 275 -7.11 10.82 18.18
N ASP A 276 -7.05 10.78 19.52
CA ASP A 276 -7.97 11.55 20.37
C ASP A 276 -7.80 13.07 20.22
N ALA A 277 -6.61 13.52 19.81
CA ALA A 277 -6.31 14.91 19.51
C ALA A 277 -6.69 15.34 18.09
N GLU A 278 -7.12 14.43 17.21
CA GLU A 278 -7.34 14.65 15.78
C GLU A 278 -6.10 15.29 15.09
N ASP A 279 -4.89 14.91 15.51
CA ASP A 279 -3.63 15.44 14.98
C ASP A 279 -3.04 14.48 13.93
N ASP A 280 -3.36 14.72 12.66
CA ASP A 280 -2.90 13.91 11.53
C ASP A 280 -1.37 13.81 11.44
N PHE A 281 -0.63 14.84 11.83
CA PHE A 281 0.84 14.84 11.76
C PHE A 281 1.44 13.96 12.85
N ALA A 282 0.94 14.10 14.08
CA ALA A 282 1.31 13.21 15.17
C ALA A 282 0.92 11.75 14.85
N MET A 283 -0.27 11.52 14.28
CA MET A 283 -0.68 10.17 13.86
C MET A 283 0.30 9.53 12.86
N ILE A 284 0.86 10.31 11.92
CA ILE A 284 1.87 9.82 10.98
C ILE A 284 3.18 9.49 11.70
N GLU A 285 3.62 10.35 12.62
CA GLU A 285 4.84 10.16 13.42
C GLU A 285 4.74 8.88 14.27
N GLU A 286 3.67 8.74 15.06
CA GLU A 286 3.48 7.61 15.97
C GLU A 286 3.24 6.29 15.23
N LEU A 287 2.53 6.30 14.09
CA LEU A 287 2.45 5.11 13.23
C LEU A 287 3.81 4.73 12.67
N GLY A 288 4.66 5.72 12.37
CA GLY A 288 6.06 5.53 12.00
C GLY A 288 6.85 4.83 13.10
N ASP A 289 6.67 5.22 14.36
CA ASP A 289 7.36 4.61 15.49
C ASP A 289 6.83 3.21 15.84
N VAL A 290 5.52 2.96 15.73
CA VAL A 290 4.97 1.61 15.77
C VAL A 290 5.56 0.73 14.65
N LEU A 291 5.67 1.28 13.43
CA LEU A 291 6.29 0.58 12.30
C LEU A 291 7.78 0.29 12.54
N LEU A 292 8.52 1.23 13.13
CA LEU A 292 9.90 1.05 13.55
C LEU A 292 10.04 -0.15 14.51
N GLN A 293 9.14 -0.29 15.48
CA GLN A 293 9.14 -1.45 16.37
C GLN A 293 8.95 -2.76 15.60
N VAL A 294 7.99 -2.83 14.66
CA VAL A 294 7.77 -4.02 13.82
C VAL A 294 9.05 -4.42 13.08
N PHE A 295 9.73 -3.44 12.47
CA PHE A 295 10.96 -3.70 11.73
C PHE A 295 12.14 -4.09 12.62
N LEU A 296 12.30 -3.46 13.80
CA LEU A 296 13.34 -3.83 14.75
C LEU A 296 13.14 -5.26 15.27
N HIS A 297 11.91 -5.64 15.62
CA HIS A 297 11.59 -7.01 16.01
C HIS A 297 11.85 -8.00 14.87
N ALA A 298 11.43 -7.69 13.63
CA ALA A 298 11.72 -8.54 12.48
C ALA A 298 13.22 -8.70 12.22
N GLN A 299 14.01 -7.62 12.29
CA GLN A 299 15.46 -7.69 12.14
C GLN A 299 16.13 -8.50 13.25
N ILE A 300 15.68 -8.38 14.52
CA ILE A 300 16.18 -9.23 15.61
C ILE A 300 15.88 -10.71 15.34
N GLY A 301 14.66 -11.00 14.86
CA GLY A 301 14.26 -12.35 14.48
C GLY A 301 15.17 -12.94 13.39
N GLU A 302 15.49 -12.13 12.39
CA GLU A 302 16.37 -12.53 11.28
C GLU A 302 17.82 -12.69 11.73
N ASP A 303 18.34 -11.75 12.54
CA ASP A 303 19.69 -11.81 13.14
C ASP A 303 19.91 -13.12 13.93
N GLN A 304 18.83 -13.65 14.52
CA GLN A 304 18.85 -14.88 15.33
C GLN A 304 18.40 -16.13 14.55
N GLY A 305 17.97 -15.97 13.29
CA GLY A 305 17.51 -17.07 12.44
C GLY A 305 16.15 -17.66 12.83
N TYR A 306 15.27 -16.89 13.47
CA TYR A 306 13.95 -17.35 13.89
C TYR A 306 12.85 -17.10 12.85
N PHE A 307 12.79 -15.89 12.30
CA PHE A 307 11.80 -15.47 11.29
C PHE A 307 12.27 -14.19 10.61
N THR A 308 11.73 -13.87 9.43
CA THR A 308 12.01 -12.62 8.72
C THR A 308 10.79 -11.69 8.68
N LEU A 309 10.95 -10.49 8.13
CA LEU A 309 9.82 -9.58 7.90
C LEU A 309 8.81 -10.20 6.92
N GLU A 310 9.28 -10.94 5.92
CA GLU A 310 8.45 -11.64 4.94
C GLU A 310 7.59 -12.72 5.60
N ASP A 311 8.09 -13.41 6.63
CA ASP A 311 7.28 -14.36 7.41
C ASP A 311 6.13 -13.65 8.15
N VAL A 312 6.39 -12.45 8.69
CA VAL A 312 5.37 -11.62 9.33
C VAL A 312 4.31 -11.19 8.31
N LEU A 313 4.74 -10.74 7.13
CA LEU A 313 3.86 -10.33 6.02
C LEU A 313 3.01 -11.49 5.48
N ALA A 314 3.61 -12.67 5.31
CA ALA A 314 2.90 -13.87 4.87
C ALA A 314 1.83 -14.26 5.90
N SER A 315 2.21 -14.30 7.19
CA SER A 315 1.30 -14.65 8.29
C SER A 315 0.08 -13.72 8.38
N VAL A 316 0.29 -12.40 8.27
CA VAL A 316 -0.84 -11.45 8.30
C VAL A 316 -1.66 -11.51 7.01
N SER A 317 -1.02 -11.61 5.84
CA SER A 317 -1.70 -11.65 4.53
C SER A 317 -2.59 -12.89 4.40
N GLU A 318 -2.06 -14.08 4.69
CA GLU A 318 -2.84 -15.32 4.66
C GLU A 318 -4.04 -15.27 5.61
N LYS A 319 -3.84 -14.74 6.82
CA LYS A 319 -4.90 -14.55 7.80
C LYS A 319 -5.96 -13.57 7.30
N MET A 320 -5.57 -12.46 6.68
CA MET A 320 -6.50 -11.45 6.17
C MET A 320 -7.31 -11.99 4.98
N ILE A 321 -6.67 -12.67 4.02
CA ILE A 321 -7.35 -13.31 2.88
C ILE A 321 -8.35 -14.35 3.39
N ARG A 322 -7.89 -15.27 4.25
CA ARG A 322 -8.72 -16.39 4.72
C ARG A 322 -9.89 -15.96 5.59
N ARG A 323 -9.75 -14.88 6.38
CA ARG A 323 -10.84 -14.38 7.23
C ARG A 323 -11.77 -13.37 6.53
N HIS A 324 -11.45 -12.98 5.29
CA HIS A 324 -12.34 -12.19 4.42
C HIS A 324 -12.74 -12.96 3.16
N PRO A 325 -13.38 -14.14 3.29
CA PRO A 325 -13.83 -14.91 2.12
C PRO A 325 -14.94 -14.19 1.33
N HIS A 326 -15.46 -13.07 1.85
CA HIS A 326 -16.41 -12.21 1.17
C HIS A 326 -15.78 -11.12 0.31
N VAL A 327 -14.50 -10.84 0.50
CA VAL A 327 -13.72 -9.96 -0.36
C VAL A 327 -12.90 -10.78 -1.35
N PHE A 328 -12.29 -11.88 -0.88
CA PHE A 328 -11.32 -12.66 -1.66
C PHE A 328 -11.83 -14.05 -2.10
N GLY A 329 -13.10 -14.37 -1.86
CA GLY A 329 -13.71 -15.65 -2.22
C GLY A 329 -15.18 -15.49 -2.61
N ASP A 330 -15.95 -16.57 -2.45
CA ASP A 330 -17.33 -16.64 -2.96
C ASP A 330 -18.42 -16.41 -1.89
N VAL A 331 -18.04 -16.04 -0.66
CA VAL A 331 -19.00 -15.85 0.43
C VAL A 331 -19.67 -14.49 0.30
N SER A 332 -21.00 -14.42 0.27
CA SER A 332 -21.70 -13.14 0.33
C SER A 332 -22.13 -12.83 1.76
N VAL A 333 -21.90 -11.59 2.21
CA VAL A 333 -22.38 -11.05 3.49
C VAL A 333 -23.09 -9.74 3.21
N GLU A 334 -24.24 -9.52 3.86
CA GLU A 334 -25.13 -8.39 3.56
C GLU A 334 -24.77 -7.11 4.34
N ASP A 335 -24.14 -7.24 5.50
CA ASP A 335 -23.81 -6.13 6.40
C ASP A 335 -22.55 -6.37 7.25
N ALA A 336 -22.12 -5.34 7.98
CA ALA A 336 -20.96 -5.39 8.86
C ALA A 336 -21.13 -6.39 10.01
N GLU A 337 -22.35 -6.62 10.48
CA GLU A 337 -22.66 -7.57 11.55
C GLU A 337 -22.41 -9.01 11.07
N GLY A 338 -22.82 -9.32 9.84
CA GLY A 338 -22.50 -10.58 9.15
C GLY A 338 -21.01 -10.79 8.92
N VAL A 339 -20.25 -9.73 8.61
CA VAL A 339 -18.78 -9.79 8.53
C VAL A 339 -18.17 -10.20 9.87
N VAL A 340 -18.57 -9.55 10.97
CA VAL A 340 -18.05 -9.85 12.31
C VAL A 340 -18.41 -11.26 12.75
N ALA A 341 -19.65 -11.71 12.51
CA ALA A 341 -20.09 -13.06 12.84
C ALA A 341 -19.27 -14.13 12.09
N ASN A 342 -19.07 -13.93 10.78
CA ASN A 342 -18.26 -14.83 9.97
C ASN A 342 -16.79 -14.84 10.43
N TRP A 343 -16.24 -13.68 10.77
CA TRP A 343 -14.89 -13.57 11.33
C TRP A 343 -14.74 -14.34 12.65
N GLU A 344 -15.70 -14.21 13.57
CA GLU A 344 -15.70 -14.96 14.84
C GLU A 344 -15.81 -16.47 14.61
N ALA A 345 -16.63 -16.92 13.65
CA ALA A 345 -16.78 -18.32 13.30
C ALA A 345 -15.49 -18.93 12.75
N ILE A 346 -14.84 -18.26 11.78
CA ILE A 346 -13.55 -18.70 11.22
C ILE A 346 -12.50 -18.74 12.33
N LYS A 347 -12.48 -17.74 13.22
CA LYS A 347 -11.56 -17.70 14.37
C LYS A 347 -11.77 -18.85 15.34
N ALA A 348 -13.01 -19.30 15.53
CA ALA A 348 -13.33 -20.45 16.37
C ALA A 348 -12.84 -21.77 15.74
N GLU A 349 -13.00 -21.92 14.41
CA GLU A 349 -12.56 -23.10 13.67
C GLU A 349 -11.03 -23.24 13.66
N GLU A 350 -10.29 -22.14 13.44
CA GLU A 350 -8.82 -22.11 13.45
C GLU A 350 -8.20 -22.59 14.77
N LYS A 351 -8.82 -22.24 15.91
CA LYS A 351 -8.30 -22.58 17.23
C LYS A 351 -8.39 -24.08 17.53
N GLY A 352 -9.22 -24.82 16.79
CA GLY A 352 -9.48 -26.24 17.02
C GLY A 352 -10.04 -26.53 18.43
N ILE A 353 -10.16 -27.82 18.77
CA ILE A 353 -10.41 -28.24 20.15
C ILE A 353 -9.06 -28.19 20.88
N SER A 354 -8.88 -27.14 21.68
CA SER A 354 -7.69 -26.97 22.52
C SER A 354 -8.00 -27.50 23.93
N ASP A 355 -7.18 -28.43 24.43
CA ASP A 355 -7.22 -28.90 25.83
C ASP A 355 -6.67 -27.86 26.83
N LYS A 356 -6.27 -26.67 26.34
CA LYS A 356 -5.76 -25.60 27.18
C LYS A 356 -6.86 -24.99 28.06
N PRO A 357 -6.54 -24.56 29.29
CA PRO A 357 -7.44 -23.77 30.13
C PRO A 357 -8.10 -22.62 29.38
N LEU A 358 -9.41 -22.45 29.58
CA LEU A 358 -10.27 -21.50 28.87
C LEU A 358 -9.71 -20.07 28.79
N LEU A 359 -9.00 -19.64 29.84
CA LEU A 359 -8.51 -18.27 30.01
C LEU A 359 -7.04 -18.08 29.59
N GLU A 360 -6.30 -19.15 29.28
CA GLU A 360 -4.85 -19.08 29.04
C GLU A 360 -4.48 -18.08 27.93
N GLU A 361 -5.24 -18.07 26.83
CA GLU A 361 -4.98 -17.21 25.68
C GLU A 361 -5.46 -15.76 25.85
N GLU A 362 -6.21 -15.49 26.91
CA GLU A 362 -6.83 -14.20 27.17
C GLU A 362 -5.95 -13.29 28.04
N TYR A 363 -4.89 -13.87 28.63
CA TYR A 363 -3.89 -13.16 29.43
C TYR A 363 -3.13 -12.14 28.57
N ARG A 364 -2.98 -10.92 29.07
CA ARG A 364 -2.19 -9.84 28.47
C ARG A 364 -1.19 -9.33 29.51
N PRO A 365 0.09 -9.74 29.45
CA PRO A 365 1.07 -9.39 30.49
C PRO A 365 1.32 -7.88 30.62
N SER A 366 1.01 -7.10 29.59
CA SER A 366 1.17 -5.64 29.56
C SER A 366 -0.01 -4.86 30.13
N SER A 367 -1.19 -5.48 30.33
CA SER A 367 -2.36 -4.79 30.89
C SER A 367 -3.19 -5.73 31.77
N ALA A 368 -3.25 -5.40 33.06
CA ALA A 368 -4.08 -6.10 34.04
C ALA A 368 -5.58 -5.85 33.79
N LEU A 369 -5.96 -4.64 33.37
CA LEU A 369 -7.35 -4.26 33.09
C LEU A 369 -7.89 -4.99 31.84
N GLN A 370 -7.11 -5.01 30.76
CA GLN A 370 -7.47 -5.74 29.56
C GLN A 370 -7.51 -7.25 29.81
N THR A 371 -6.58 -7.78 30.62
CA THR A 371 -6.62 -9.18 31.05
C THR A 371 -7.92 -9.50 31.78
N ALA A 372 -8.28 -8.71 32.80
CA ALA A 372 -9.51 -8.90 33.56
C ALA A 372 -10.76 -8.83 32.65
N TYR A 373 -10.78 -7.86 31.74
CA TYR A 373 -11.86 -7.70 30.77
C TYR A 373 -12.01 -8.91 29.84
N ASN A 374 -10.88 -9.40 29.30
CA ASN A 374 -10.89 -10.57 28.40
C ASN A 374 -11.33 -11.83 29.15
N TYR A 375 -10.87 -12.02 30.39
CA TYR A 375 -11.26 -13.16 31.21
C TYR A 375 -12.77 -13.20 31.43
N GLN A 376 -13.35 -12.08 31.82
CA GLN A 376 -14.80 -11.97 32.05
C GLN A 376 -15.59 -12.13 30.75
N LYS A 377 -15.14 -11.53 29.64
CA LYS A 377 -15.76 -11.69 28.31
C LYS A 377 -15.72 -13.17 27.87
N LYS A 378 -14.63 -13.87 28.13
CA LYS A 378 -14.46 -15.29 27.78
C LYS A 378 -15.34 -16.20 28.64
N ALA A 379 -15.39 -15.95 29.95
CA ALA A 379 -16.26 -16.66 30.88
C ALA A 379 -17.74 -16.47 30.51
N ALA A 380 -18.13 -15.25 30.12
CA ALA A 380 -19.48 -14.96 29.65
C ALA A 380 -19.86 -15.74 28.39
N LYS A 381 -18.93 -15.92 27.44
CA LYS A 381 -19.18 -16.72 26.23
C LYS A 381 -19.53 -18.20 26.51
N VAL A 382 -19.14 -18.75 27.66
CA VAL A 382 -19.49 -20.12 28.07
C VAL A 382 -20.67 -20.16 29.05
N GLY A 383 -21.38 -19.04 29.23
CA GLY A 383 -22.56 -18.93 30.09
C GLY A 383 -22.26 -18.64 31.56
N PHE A 384 -21.00 -18.34 31.92
CA PHE A 384 -20.64 -17.88 33.26
C PHE A 384 -20.72 -16.34 33.30
N ASP A 385 -21.94 -15.82 33.38
CA ASP A 385 -22.22 -14.39 33.45
C ASP A 385 -23.53 -14.08 34.19
N TRP A 386 -23.70 -12.83 34.61
CA TRP A 386 -24.97 -12.31 35.11
C TRP A 386 -25.95 -12.05 33.96
N PRO A 387 -27.27 -12.22 34.18
CA PRO A 387 -28.28 -12.02 33.15
C PRO A 387 -28.43 -10.54 32.75
N ASP A 388 -28.11 -9.62 33.65
CA ASP A 388 -28.19 -8.18 33.44
C ASP A 388 -27.13 -7.42 34.26
N VAL A 389 -27.06 -6.12 34.02
CA VAL A 389 -26.10 -5.22 34.66
C VAL A 389 -26.38 -5.01 36.16
N GLU A 390 -27.61 -5.22 36.62
CA GLU A 390 -27.96 -5.05 38.04
C GLU A 390 -27.22 -6.08 38.90
N GLY A 391 -27.11 -7.33 38.43
CA GLY A 391 -26.29 -8.35 39.09
C GLY A 391 -24.80 -7.97 39.22
N ALA A 392 -24.27 -7.23 38.24
CA ALA A 392 -22.90 -6.72 38.33
C ALA A 392 -22.77 -5.56 39.33
N TRP A 393 -23.79 -4.69 39.43
CA TRP A 393 -23.84 -3.62 40.44
C TRP A 393 -23.97 -4.15 41.86
N ASP A 394 -24.83 -5.14 42.06
CA ASP A 394 -24.99 -5.82 43.35
C ASP A 394 -23.67 -6.45 43.80
N LYS A 395 -22.96 -7.15 42.89
CA LYS A 395 -21.67 -7.74 43.20
C LYS A 395 -20.60 -6.68 43.50
N PHE A 396 -20.55 -5.58 42.76
CA PHE A 396 -19.66 -4.46 43.10
C PHE A 396 -19.96 -3.89 44.50
N ALA A 397 -21.22 -3.74 44.86
CA ALA A 397 -21.61 -3.25 46.18
C ALA A 397 -21.22 -4.22 47.31
N GLU A 398 -21.28 -5.53 47.05
CA GLU A 398 -20.81 -6.60 47.93
C GLU A 398 -19.29 -6.49 48.15
N GLU A 399 -18.48 -6.54 47.07
CA GLU A 399 -17.01 -6.46 47.16
C GLU A 399 -16.54 -5.16 47.82
N TRP A 400 -17.24 -4.05 47.55
CA TRP A 400 -16.94 -2.78 48.20
C TRP A 400 -17.19 -2.82 49.71
N GLN A 401 -18.24 -3.52 50.15
CA GLN A 401 -18.50 -3.71 51.58
C GLN A 401 -17.49 -4.65 52.24
N GLU A 402 -17.05 -5.70 51.56
CA GLU A 402 -16.03 -6.64 52.05
C GLU A 402 -14.68 -5.93 52.20
N PHE A 403 -14.25 -5.18 51.17
CA PHE A 403 -13.05 -4.35 51.26
C PHE A 403 -13.10 -3.36 52.43
N ARG A 404 -14.23 -2.67 52.67
CA ARG A 404 -14.36 -1.76 53.82
C ARG A 404 -14.24 -2.47 55.17
N GLN A 405 -14.69 -3.72 55.27
CA GLN A 405 -14.53 -4.52 56.49
C GLN A 405 -13.07 -4.92 56.71
N GLU A 406 -12.37 -5.36 55.66
CA GLU A 406 -10.96 -5.76 55.73
C GLU A 406 -10.03 -4.56 55.95
N VAL A 407 -10.38 -3.35 55.49
CA VAL A 407 -9.65 -2.13 55.86
C VAL A 407 -9.69 -1.89 57.37
N ALA A 408 -10.81 -2.20 58.05
CA ALA A 408 -10.98 -1.96 59.48
C ALA A 408 -10.36 -3.07 60.36
N LYS A 409 -10.36 -4.32 59.89
CA LYS A 409 -10.06 -5.50 60.74
C LYS A 409 -9.08 -6.50 60.11
N GLY A 410 -8.77 -6.35 58.83
CA GLY A 410 -8.01 -7.28 58.02
C GLY A 410 -6.50 -7.11 58.07
N SER A 411 -5.82 -8.07 57.47
CA SER A 411 -4.38 -8.04 57.20
C SER A 411 -4.08 -7.24 55.93
N ASN A 412 -2.80 -6.92 55.68
CA ASN A 412 -2.43 -6.30 54.40
C ASN A 412 -2.69 -7.23 53.19
N GLY A 413 -2.62 -8.55 53.38
CA GLY A 413 -2.91 -9.52 52.31
C GLY A 413 -4.39 -9.52 51.96
N THR A 414 -5.26 -9.69 52.96
CA THR A 414 -6.71 -9.68 52.75
C THR A 414 -7.20 -8.35 52.19
N ARG A 415 -6.65 -7.20 52.63
CA ARG A 415 -6.97 -5.91 52.00
C ARG A 415 -6.57 -5.82 50.52
N LEU A 416 -5.46 -6.44 50.13
CA LEU A 416 -5.02 -6.45 48.74
C LEU A 416 -5.95 -7.30 47.87
N ASP A 417 -6.34 -8.46 48.38
CA ASP A 417 -7.26 -9.39 47.71
C ASP A 417 -8.62 -8.70 47.46
N GLU A 418 -9.26 -8.20 48.51
CA GLU A 418 -10.56 -7.53 48.41
C GLU A 418 -10.52 -6.25 47.54
N PHE A 419 -9.41 -5.49 47.58
CA PHE A 419 -9.27 -4.35 46.68
C PHE A 419 -9.15 -4.79 45.22
N GLY A 420 -8.48 -5.90 44.97
CA GLY A 420 -8.42 -6.55 43.66
C GLY A 420 -9.80 -6.92 43.15
N ASP A 421 -10.65 -7.49 44.00
CA ASP A 421 -12.02 -7.89 43.64
C ASP A 421 -12.94 -6.68 43.36
N VAL A 422 -12.75 -5.57 44.09
CA VAL A 422 -13.38 -4.27 43.76
C VAL A 422 -12.97 -3.79 42.35
N LEU A 423 -11.69 -3.84 42.02
CA LEU A 423 -11.23 -3.46 40.67
C LEU A 423 -11.76 -4.42 39.61
N PHE A 424 -11.80 -5.72 39.91
CA PHE A 424 -12.30 -6.74 38.99
C PHE A 424 -13.80 -6.56 38.69
N THR A 425 -14.60 -6.21 39.70
CA THR A 425 -16.04 -5.92 39.52
C THR A 425 -16.29 -4.62 38.77
N LEU A 426 -15.45 -3.59 38.94
CA LEU A 426 -15.49 -2.38 38.10
C LEU A 426 -15.21 -2.68 36.61
N VAL A 427 -14.25 -3.56 36.32
CA VAL A 427 -14.00 -4.05 34.96
C VAL A 427 -15.21 -4.79 34.40
N ASN A 428 -15.93 -5.53 35.24
CA ASN A 428 -17.15 -6.24 34.82
C ASN A 428 -18.29 -5.28 34.49
N LEU A 429 -18.46 -4.23 35.29
CA LEU A 429 -19.40 -3.16 34.99
C LEU A 429 -19.07 -2.49 33.65
N ALA A 430 -17.81 -2.14 33.42
CA ALA A 430 -17.37 -1.57 32.13
C ALA A 430 -17.72 -2.50 30.95
N ARG A 431 -17.55 -3.82 31.10
CA ARG A 431 -17.94 -4.82 30.10
C ARG A 431 -19.44 -4.83 29.80
N PHE A 432 -20.31 -4.74 30.81
CA PHE A 432 -21.76 -4.63 30.59
C PHE A 432 -22.14 -3.36 29.82
N TYR A 433 -21.43 -2.26 30.06
CA TYR A 433 -21.59 -1.00 29.32
C TYR A 433 -20.82 -0.96 27.98
N LYS A 434 -20.11 -2.05 27.62
CA LYS A 434 -19.27 -2.14 26.42
C LYS A 434 -18.17 -1.07 26.36
N LEU A 435 -17.67 -0.68 27.52
CA LEU A 435 -16.55 0.26 27.67
C LEU A 435 -15.25 -0.51 27.86
N SER A 436 -14.18 -0.08 27.18
CA SER A 436 -12.83 -0.58 27.43
C SER A 436 -12.32 0.00 28.76
N PRO A 437 -11.98 -0.82 29.76
CA PRO A 437 -11.46 -0.31 31.03
C PRO A 437 -10.07 0.32 30.87
N GLU A 438 -9.28 -0.14 29.89
CA GLU A 438 -7.97 0.43 29.58
C GLU A 438 -8.13 1.85 29.03
N GLU A 439 -8.95 2.03 27.99
CA GLU A 439 -9.25 3.36 27.42
C GLU A 439 -9.86 4.30 28.46
N ALA A 440 -10.78 3.79 29.29
CA ALA A 440 -11.37 4.59 30.36
C ALA A 440 -10.32 5.11 31.36
N MET A 441 -9.30 4.31 31.67
CA MET A 441 -8.20 4.72 32.54
C MET A 441 -7.24 5.68 31.84
N LEU A 442 -6.94 5.48 30.56
CA LEU A 442 -6.17 6.44 29.76
C LEU A 442 -6.85 7.82 29.77
N HIS A 443 -8.14 7.88 29.42
CA HIS A 443 -8.94 9.11 29.45
C HIS A 443 -8.97 9.76 30.85
N ALA A 444 -9.05 8.94 31.91
CA ALA A 444 -9.04 9.44 33.28
C ALA A 444 -7.70 10.07 33.65
N ASN A 445 -6.59 9.42 33.28
CA ASN A 445 -5.23 9.89 33.54
C ASN A 445 -4.94 11.19 32.79
N GLU A 446 -5.30 11.27 31.51
CA GLU A 446 -5.12 12.48 30.71
C GLU A 446 -5.93 13.66 31.25
N LYS A 447 -7.21 13.43 31.57
CA LYS A 447 -8.06 14.44 32.20
C LYS A 447 -7.49 14.91 33.53
N PHE A 448 -6.89 14.00 34.32
CA PHE A 448 -6.20 14.38 35.54
C PHE A 448 -4.98 15.24 35.24
N ALA A 449 -4.12 14.83 34.30
CA ALA A 449 -2.91 15.53 33.91
C ALA A 449 -3.21 16.95 33.38
N ARG A 450 -4.20 17.11 32.49
CA ARG A 450 -4.64 18.41 31.97
C ARG A 450 -5.09 19.35 33.09
N ARG A 451 -5.99 18.88 33.96
CA ARG A 451 -6.52 19.68 35.07
C ARG A 451 -5.44 20.03 36.07
N PHE A 452 -4.56 19.09 36.40
CA PHE A 452 -3.46 19.34 37.32
C PHE A 452 -2.43 20.31 36.70
N GLY A 453 -2.18 20.21 35.40
CA GLY A 453 -1.35 21.17 34.66
C GLY A 453 -1.90 22.60 34.73
N TYR A 454 -3.22 22.77 34.72
CA TYR A 454 -3.85 24.07 34.98
C TYR A 454 -3.59 24.58 36.40
N VAL A 455 -3.75 23.70 37.41
CA VAL A 455 -3.43 24.03 38.81
C VAL A 455 -1.96 24.46 38.93
N GLU A 456 -1.04 23.73 38.30
CA GLU A 456 0.38 24.06 38.26
C GLU A 456 0.64 25.42 37.60
N ALA A 457 0.00 25.71 36.47
CA ALA A 457 0.12 27.00 35.80
C ALA A 457 -0.34 28.16 36.69
N LYS A 458 -1.44 27.98 37.45
CA LYS A 458 -1.96 28.98 38.41
C LYS A 458 -1.01 29.20 39.57
N VAL A 459 -0.50 28.12 40.16
CA VAL A 459 0.50 28.19 41.25
C VAL A 459 1.76 28.89 40.75
N LYS A 460 2.26 28.53 39.56
CA LYS A 460 3.44 29.15 38.96
C LYS A 460 3.23 30.63 38.67
N ALA A 461 2.08 31.02 38.15
CA ALA A 461 1.73 32.42 37.88
C ALA A 461 1.68 33.29 39.15
N SER A 462 1.40 32.70 40.32
CA SER A 462 1.43 33.39 41.61
C SER A 462 2.84 33.70 42.14
N GLY A 463 3.86 33.03 41.60
CA GLY A 463 5.24 33.11 42.09
C GLY A 463 5.50 32.43 43.44
N GLN A 464 4.54 31.63 43.97
CA GLN A 464 4.66 30.90 45.23
C GLN A 464 4.83 29.39 44.99
N PRO A 465 5.51 28.65 45.90
CA PRO A 465 5.57 27.20 45.83
C PRO A 465 4.26 26.54 46.25
N PHE A 466 3.99 25.31 45.77
CA PHE A 466 2.82 24.51 46.15
C PHE A 466 2.63 24.35 47.66
N SER A 467 3.71 24.29 48.45
CA SER A 467 3.65 24.16 49.91
C SER A 467 2.95 25.31 50.62
N ASN A 468 2.78 26.45 49.96
CA ASN A 468 2.11 27.62 50.52
C ASN A 468 0.59 27.62 50.27
N TYR A 469 0.09 26.63 49.53
CA TYR A 469 -1.33 26.46 49.24
C TYR A 469 -1.95 25.38 50.12
N THR A 470 -3.16 25.61 50.60
CA THR A 470 -3.97 24.55 51.23
C THR A 470 -4.65 23.70 50.17
N LEU A 471 -5.12 22.51 50.57
CA LEU A 471 -5.87 21.64 49.66
C LEU A 471 -7.11 22.34 49.13
N GLU A 472 -7.82 23.10 49.96
CA GLU A 472 -9.01 23.84 49.54
C GLU A 472 -8.70 24.89 48.47
N GLN A 473 -7.51 25.51 48.54
CA GLN A 473 -7.09 26.50 47.54
C GLN A 473 -6.68 25.83 46.22
N LEU A 474 -6.01 24.68 46.28
CA LEU A 474 -5.68 23.89 45.08
C LEU A 474 -6.94 23.29 44.43
N ASP A 475 -7.90 22.85 45.24
CA ASP A 475 -9.18 22.32 44.77
C ASP A 475 -10.02 23.42 44.10
N ALA A 476 -9.92 24.68 44.56
CA ALA A 476 -10.53 25.81 43.86
C ALA A 476 -9.96 25.99 42.44
N PHE A 477 -8.64 25.90 42.25
CA PHE A 477 -8.03 25.93 40.91
C PHE A 477 -8.39 24.72 40.06
N TRP A 478 -8.57 23.56 40.68
CA TRP A 478 -9.02 22.34 40.01
C TRP A 478 -10.47 22.46 39.55
N ASP A 479 -11.36 23.04 40.35
CA ASP A 479 -12.74 23.31 39.99
C ASP A 479 -12.86 24.39 38.91
N GLU A 480 -11.99 25.40 38.91
CA GLU A 480 -11.83 26.33 37.78
C GLU A 480 -11.49 25.56 36.49
N ALA A 481 -10.52 24.65 36.53
CA ALA A 481 -10.16 23.82 35.37
C ALA A 481 -11.34 22.98 34.86
N LYS A 482 -12.15 22.40 35.76
CA LYS A 482 -13.36 21.64 35.38
C LYS A 482 -14.41 22.50 34.68
N GLN A 483 -14.54 23.78 35.05
CA GLN A 483 -15.51 24.67 34.44
C GLN A 483 -15.10 25.03 33.00
N LEU A 484 -13.81 25.31 32.79
CA LEU A 484 -13.26 25.63 31.48
C LEU A 484 -13.35 24.49 30.46
N GLU A 485 -13.37 23.23 30.90
CA GLU A 485 -13.55 22.05 30.02
C GLU A 485 -15.01 21.75 29.68
N LYS A 486 -15.98 22.37 30.38
CA LYS A 486 -17.42 22.15 30.14
C LYS A 486 -18.03 23.17 29.18
N GLU A 487 -17.34 24.29 28.98
CA GLU A 487 -17.63 25.29 27.94
C GLU A 487 -16.95 24.87 26.64
#